data_AF-A0A956NGT1-F1
#
_entry.id   AF-A0A956NGT1-F1
#
_cell.length_a   1.000
_cell.length_b   1.000
_cell.length_c   1.000
_cell.angle_alpha   90.00
_cell.angle_beta   90.00
_cell.angle_gamma   90.00
#
_symmetry.space_group_name_H-M   'P 1'
#
loop_
_entity.id
_entity.type
_entity.pdbx_description
1 polymer ?
#
loop_
_entity_poly.entity_id
_entity_poly.type
_entity_poly.pdbx_seq_one_letter_code
_entity_poly.pdbx_strand_id
1 'polypeptide(L)'
;MLIHETSLSETVDAVHAAVLAWQNGGTKPSATERKETARWIAGRQGLPGAYAGSFAGFEHERQNGIQLFTGERITSASARHILGEETCRALRALDVRDRALQSALDRADGGLLEALGRAERDPRNTNPGVFCCGKCTIGMWRNLLSGGLDRTEERLTKGLRWLHSMRNGSGKWNRLPFWYTVLALDEIDLPAAQKEIHYAAASLERAAKKKPAGGNESDAAIRRQALAVRALARL
;
A
#
# COMPACT_ATOMS: atom_id res chain seq x y z
N MET A 1 12.86 13.43 9.68
CA MET A 1 11.69 14.28 9.40
C MET A 1 10.73 13.48 8.54
N LEU A 2 9.54 13.20 9.05
CA LEU A 2 8.53 12.40 8.34
C LEU A 2 7.56 13.24 7.51
N ILE A 3 7.35 14.50 7.87
CA ILE A 3 6.37 15.37 7.20
C ILE A 3 7.00 16.02 5.98
N HIS A 4 6.35 15.85 4.84
CA HIS A 4 6.58 16.58 3.60
C HIS A 4 5.42 17.56 3.42
N GLU A 5 5.62 18.84 3.75
CA GLU A 5 4.54 19.83 3.93
C GLU A 5 3.62 20.01 2.71
N THR A 6 4.12 19.68 1.53
CA THR A 6 3.41 19.84 0.26
C THR A 6 2.93 18.52 -0.35
N SER A 7 3.21 17.36 0.25
CA SER A 7 2.92 16.04 -0.32
C SER A 7 2.48 15.02 0.73
N LEU A 8 1.25 14.50 0.59
CA LEU A 8 0.77 13.44 1.47
C LEU A 8 1.43 12.10 1.12
N SER A 9 1.61 11.77 -0.16
CA SER A 9 2.23 10.50 -0.55
C SER A 9 3.68 10.41 -0.12
N GLU A 10 4.47 11.48 -0.22
CA GLU A 10 5.83 11.49 0.29
C GLU A 10 5.87 11.36 1.83
N THR A 11 4.95 12.01 2.54
CA THR A 11 4.82 11.86 4.00
C THR A 11 4.50 10.40 4.38
N VAL A 12 3.55 9.77 3.67
CA VAL A 12 3.17 8.36 3.88
C VAL A 12 4.34 7.43 3.57
N ASP A 13 5.08 7.68 2.49
CA ASP A 13 6.28 6.91 2.13
C ASP A 13 7.39 7.06 3.19
N ALA A 14 7.60 8.26 3.72
CA ALA A 14 8.56 8.51 4.80
C ALA A 14 8.18 7.76 6.08
N VAL A 15 6.89 7.72 6.43
CA VAL A 15 6.40 6.91 7.55
C VAL A 15 6.66 5.42 7.32
N HIS A 16 6.32 4.88 6.15
CA HIS A 16 6.58 3.48 5.83
C HIS A 16 8.07 3.14 5.84
N ALA A 17 8.92 4.04 5.33
CA ALA A 17 10.38 3.87 5.38
C ALA A 17 10.89 3.83 6.82
N ALA A 18 10.44 4.73 7.68
CA ALA A 18 10.84 4.78 9.08
C ALA A 18 10.37 3.56 9.88
N VAL A 19 9.13 3.10 9.64
CA VAL A 19 8.60 1.88 10.26
C VAL A 19 9.39 0.66 9.80
N LEU A 20 9.68 0.54 8.51
CA LEU A 20 10.50 -0.55 7.97
C LEU A 20 11.92 -0.53 8.55
N ALA A 21 12.54 0.65 8.65
CA ALA A 21 13.86 0.79 9.26
C ALA A 21 13.85 0.33 10.73
N TRP A 22 12.84 0.72 11.51
CA TRP A 22 12.68 0.28 12.89
C TRP A 22 12.50 -1.24 13.01
N GLN A 23 11.68 -1.85 12.16
CA GLN A 23 11.49 -3.30 12.12
C GLN A 23 12.78 -4.06 11.81
N ASN A 24 13.72 -3.43 11.09
CA ASN A 24 15.03 -3.98 10.76
C ASN A 24 16.12 -3.58 11.77
N GLY A 25 15.75 -3.25 13.01
CA GLY A 25 16.71 -2.92 14.09
C GLY A 25 17.18 -1.46 14.11
N GLY A 26 16.62 -0.61 13.25
CA GLY A 26 16.85 0.84 13.28
C GLY A 26 16.11 1.55 14.42
N THR A 27 16.29 2.86 14.51
CA THR A 27 15.67 3.69 15.54
C THR A 27 14.21 3.97 15.22
N LYS A 28 13.31 3.67 16.17
CA LYS A 28 11.90 4.07 16.09
C LYS A 28 11.80 5.61 16.13
N PRO A 29 10.94 6.24 15.29
CA PRO A 29 10.64 7.66 15.42
C PRO A 29 10.18 8.02 16.84
N SER A 30 10.58 9.21 17.31
CA SER A 30 10.26 9.66 18.67
C SER A 30 8.75 9.74 18.89
N ALA A 31 8.28 9.64 20.14
CA ALA A 31 6.85 9.77 20.44
C ALA A 31 6.27 11.11 19.96
N THR A 32 7.04 12.20 20.07
CA THR A 32 6.68 13.53 19.58
C THR A 32 6.55 13.55 18.06
N GLU A 33 7.57 13.08 17.33
CA GLU A 33 7.56 13.06 15.85
C GLU A 33 6.40 12.20 15.32
N ARG A 34 6.14 11.03 15.94
CA ARG A 34 4.99 10.18 15.58
C ARG A 34 3.67 10.90 15.78
N LYS A 35 3.49 11.58 16.92
CA LYS A 35 2.25 12.29 17.25
C LYS A 35 2.01 13.49 16.34
N GLU A 36 3.04 14.28 16.06
CA GLU A 36 2.97 15.42 15.14
C GLU A 36 2.63 14.96 13.73
N THR A 37 3.32 13.94 13.22
CA THR A 37 3.06 13.34 11.92
C THR A 37 1.64 12.79 11.82
N ALA A 38 1.19 12.04 12.83
CA ALA A 38 -0.16 11.48 12.84
C ALA A 38 -1.25 12.57 12.83
N ARG A 39 -1.06 13.67 13.58
CA ARG A 39 -1.99 14.80 13.58
C ARG A 39 -2.00 15.54 12.26
N TRP A 40 -0.83 15.76 11.66
CA TRP A 40 -0.72 16.37 10.34
C TRP A 40 -1.47 15.56 9.28
N ILE A 41 -1.25 14.24 9.26
CA ILE A 41 -1.97 13.32 8.36
C ILE A 41 -3.48 13.32 8.66
N ALA A 42 -3.88 13.25 9.94
CA ALA A 42 -5.28 13.25 10.34
C ALA A 42 -6.03 14.50 9.87
N GLY A 43 -5.36 15.66 9.84
CA GLY A 43 -5.91 16.92 9.30
C GLY A 43 -6.24 16.87 7.80
N ARG A 44 -5.80 15.84 7.06
CA ARG A 44 -6.12 15.63 5.64
C ARG A 44 -7.41 14.84 5.41
N GLN A 45 -8.01 14.30 6.47
CA GLN A 45 -9.22 13.47 6.35
C GLN A 45 -10.41 14.28 5.87
N GLY A 46 -11.15 13.76 4.88
CA GLY A 46 -12.38 14.35 4.37
C GLY A 46 -12.21 15.62 3.53
N LEU A 47 -10.98 16.10 3.33
CA LEU A 47 -10.72 17.26 2.49
C LEU A 47 -11.08 17.01 1.01
N PRO A 48 -11.34 18.07 0.21
CA PRO A 48 -11.62 17.93 -1.20
C PRO A 48 -10.58 17.09 -1.95
N GLY A 49 -11.04 16.13 -2.74
CA GLY A 49 -10.19 15.21 -3.47
C GLY A 49 -9.88 13.89 -2.74
N ALA A 50 -10.23 13.75 -1.46
CA ALA A 50 -10.20 12.45 -0.77
C ALA A 50 -11.10 11.42 -1.47
N TYR A 51 -10.65 10.17 -1.52
CA TYR A 51 -11.46 9.07 -2.04
C TYR A 51 -12.39 8.57 -0.94
N ALA A 52 -13.71 8.56 -1.19
CA ALA A 52 -14.69 8.05 -0.24
C ALA A 52 -14.56 8.64 1.19
N GLY A 53 -14.22 9.93 1.31
CA GLY A 53 -14.04 10.57 2.62
C GLY A 53 -12.77 10.17 3.38
N SER A 54 -11.83 9.46 2.74
CA SER A 54 -10.51 9.14 3.29
C SER A 54 -9.61 10.39 3.43
N PHE A 55 -8.30 10.23 3.30
CA PHE A 55 -7.33 11.31 3.32
C PHE A 55 -7.09 11.89 1.92
N ALA A 56 -7.01 13.22 1.81
CA ALA A 56 -6.76 13.91 0.56
C ALA A 56 -5.27 14.23 0.37
N GLY A 57 -4.73 13.85 -0.79
CA GLY A 57 -3.46 14.40 -1.28
C GLY A 57 -3.58 15.88 -1.64
N PHE A 58 -2.46 16.47 -2.02
CA PHE A 58 -2.40 17.83 -2.52
C PHE A 58 -2.84 17.92 -3.97
N GLU A 59 -3.07 19.15 -4.44
CA GLU A 59 -3.56 19.41 -5.79
C GLU A 59 -2.65 18.80 -6.87
N HIS A 60 -1.33 18.91 -6.70
CA HIS A 60 -0.38 18.36 -7.66
C HIS A 60 -0.42 16.82 -7.69
N GLU A 61 -0.69 16.15 -6.57
CA GLU A 61 -0.84 14.68 -6.49
C GLU A 61 -2.15 14.23 -7.14
N ARG A 62 -3.19 15.08 -7.06
CA ARG A 62 -4.48 14.86 -7.73
C ARG A 62 -4.35 15.00 -9.24
N GLN A 63 -3.54 15.94 -9.72
CA GLN A 63 -3.32 16.20 -11.14
C GLN A 63 -2.32 15.22 -11.77
N ASN A 64 -1.21 14.96 -11.08
CA ASN A 64 -0.06 14.22 -11.63
C ASN A 64 0.04 12.77 -11.13
N GLY A 65 -0.86 12.37 -10.23
CA GLY A 65 -0.81 11.08 -9.55
C GLY A 65 0.22 11.04 -8.43
N ILE A 66 0.38 9.84 -7.86
CA ILE A 66 1.30 9.56 -6.75
C ILE A 66 2.41 8.62 -7.19
N GLN A 67 3.52 8.66 -6.45
CA GLN A 67 4.52 7.61 -6.47
C GLN A 67 4.25 6.67 -5.29
N LEU A 68 4.23 5.37 -5.54
CA LEU A 68 4.10 4.35 -4.50
C LEU A 68 5.44 4.16 -3.78
N PHE A 69 5.40 3.55 -2.60
CA PHE A 69 6.60 3.18 -1.84
C PHE A 69 7.65 2.42 -2.66
N THR A 70 7.19 1.56 -3.57
CA THR A 70 8.05 0.81 -4.50
C THR A 70 8.53 1.63 -5.70
N GLY A 71 8.25 2.93 -5.76
CA GLY A 71 8.61 3.86 -6.84
C GLY A 71 7.79 3.76 -8.13
N GLU A 72 6.75 2.94 -8.17
CA GLU A 72 5.83 2.89 -9.33
C GLU A 72 4.90 4.11 -9.29
N ARG A 73 4.69 4.78 -10.44
CA ARG A 73 3.80 5.95 -10.53
C ARG A 73 2.39 5.55 -10.92
N ILE A 74 1.40 6.06 -10.20
CA ILE A 74 -0.03 5.85 -10.46
C ILE A 74 -0.68 7.19 -10.81
N THR A 75 -1.02 7.37 -12.09
CA THR A 75 -1.65 8.60 -12.63
C THR A 75 -3.17 8.48 -12.83
N SER A 76 -3.72 7.27 -12.68
CA SER A 76 -5.16 7.01 -12.81
C SER A 76 -5.94 7.39 -11.55
N ALA A 77 -7.27 7.35 -11.62
CA ALA A 77 -8.16 7.52 -10.45
C ALA A 77 -7.80 6.64 -9.24
N SER A 78 -7.16 5.48 -9.46
CA SER A 78 -6.63 4.60 -8.41
C SER A 78 -5.66 5.29 -7.44
N ALA A 79 -4.98 6.37 -7.86
CA ALA A 79 -4.03 7.10 -7.04
C ALA A 79 -4.66 7.57 -5.73
N ARG A 80 -5.85 8.17 -5.80
CA ARG A 80 -6.57 8.69 -4.63
C ARG A 80 -7.04 7.58 -3.70
N HIS A 81 -7.46 6.46 -4.27
CA HIS A 81 -7.88 5.29 -3.50
C HIS A 81 -6.71 4.68 -2.74
N ILE A 82 -5.61 4.38 -3.44
CA ILE A 82 -4.38 3.84 -2.84
C ILE A 82 -3.82 4.80 -1.80
N LEU A 83 -3.80 6.10 -2.08
CA LEU A 83 -3.34 7.10 -1.11
C LEU A 83 -4.15 7.05 0.18
N GLY A 84 -5.48 6.97 0.09
CA GLY A 84 -6.35 6.84 1.26
C GLY A 84 -6.03 5.60 2.08
N GLU A 85 -5.88 4.44 1.43
CA GLU A 85 -5.58 3.15 2.05
C GLU A 85 -4.19 3.10 2.70
N GLU A 86 -3.14 3.53 1.97
CA GLU A 86 -1.78 3.62 2.51
C GLU A 86 -1.68 4.66 3.63
N THR A 87 -2.49 5.71 3.61
CA THR A 87 -2.55 6.67 4.71
C THR A 87 -3.15 6.04 5.97
N CYS A 88 -4.22 5.25 5.85
CA CYS A 88 -4.78 4.50 6.99
C CYS A 88 -3.72 3.56 7.59
N ARG A 89 -3.00 2.83 6.74
CA ARG A 89 -1.89 1.96 7.16
C ARG A 89 -0.80 2.73 7.90
N ALA A 90 -0.35 3.85 7.35
CA ALA A 90 0.68 4.69 7.95
C ALA A 90 0.27 5.19 9.34
N LEU A 91 -0.97 5.66 9.50
CA LEU A 91 -1.50 6.11 10.78
C LEU A 91 -1.53 4.99 11.83
N ARG A 92 -1.95 3.77 11.46
CA ARG A 92 -1.92 2.62 12.37
C ARG A 92 -0.49 2.23 12.74
N ALA A 93 0.44 2.27 11.79
CA ALA A 93 1.84 1.95 12.03
C ALA A 93 2.57 2.96 12.94
N LEU A 94 2.11 4.22 12.97
CA LEU A 94 2.63 5.23 13.91
C LEU A 94 2.26 4.90 15.36
N ASP A 95 1.23 4.10 15.63
CA ASP A 95 0.86 3.63 16.97
C ASP A 95 0.76 4.79 17.98
N VAL A 96 -0.10 5.76 17.65
CA VAL A 96 -0.37 6.96 18.45
C VAL A 96 -1.78 6.87 19.02
N ARG A 97 -1.91 7.00 20.34
CA ARG A 97 -3.22 7.10 21.01
C ARG A 97 -3.65 8.57 21.06
N ASP A 98 -4.41 9.01 20.06
CA ASP A 98 -5.00 10.35 20.00
C ASP A 98 -6.45 10.24 19.51
N ARG A 99 -7.38 10.91 20.21
CA ARG A 99 -8.82 10.77 19.95
C ARG A 99 -9.24 11.36 18.61
N ALA A 100 -8.60 12.46 18.19
CA ALA A 100 -8.87 13.10 16.90
C ALA A 100 -8.36 12.23 15.76
N LEU A 101 -7.20 11.61 15.94
CA LEU A 101 -6.66 10.61 15.02
C LEU A 101 -7.60 9.41 14.87
N GLN A 102 -8.06 8.82 15.98
CA GLN A 102 -8.97 7.68 15.93
C GLN A 102 -10.26 8.04 15.19
N SER A 103 -10.83 9.21 15.47
CA SER A 103 -12.04 9.69 14.79
C SER A 103 -11.83 9.89 13.29
N ALA A 104 -10.63 10.32 12.86
CA ALA A 104 -10.29 10.44 11.45
C ALA A 104 -10.16 9.08 10.76
N LEU A 105 -9.51 8.11 11.41
CA LEU A 105 -9.43 6.72 10.94
C LEU A 105 -10.81 6.08 10.81
N ASP A 106 -11.65 6.20 11.84
CA ASP A 106 -13.00 5.59 11.84
C ASP A 106 -13.85 6.11 10.66
N ARG A 107 -13.77 7.42 10.37
CA ARG A 107 -14.47 8.01 9.21
C ARG A 107 -13.90 7.53 7.87
N ALA A 108 -12.57 7.42 7.77
CA ALA A 108 -11.92 6.92 6.56
C ALA A 108 -12.28 5.45 6.30
N ASP A 109 -12.22 4.60 7.33
CA ASP A 109 -12.58 3.18 7.26
C ASP A 109 -14.07 3.01 6.89
N GLY A 110 -14.95 3.78 7.52
CA GLY A 110 -16.38 3.77 7.18
C GLY A 110 -16.64 4.07 5.71
N GLY A 111 -16.01 5.12 5.18
CA GLY A 111 -16.15 5.48 3.77
C GLY A 111 -15.55 4.45 2.79
N LEU A 112 -14.41 3.85 3.13
CA LEU A 112 -13.81 2.76 2.35
C LEU A 112 -14.67 1.49 2.38
N LEU A 113 -15.23 1.12 3.54
CA LEU A 113 -16.17 0.00 3.69
C LEU A 113 -17.45 0.22 2.87
N GLU A 114 -18.01 1.43 2.87
CA GLU A 114 -19.14 1.75 2.01
C GLU A 114 -18.79 1.64 0.52
N ALA A 115 -17.59 2.06 0.13
CA ALA A 115 -17.11 1.91 -1.24
C ALA A 115 -16.95 0.44 -1.64
N LEU A 116 -16.47 -0.41 -0.73
CA LEU A 116 -16.44 -1.87 -0.89
C LEU A 116 -17.82 -2.46 -1.02
N GLY A 117 -18.74 -2.09 -0.14
CA GLY A 117 -20.13 -2.54 -0.22
C GLY A 117 -20.79 -2.14 -1.55
N ARG A 118 -20.49 -0.96 -2.09
CA ARG A 118 -20.95 -0.55 -3.44
C ARG A 118 -20.30 -1.40 -4.54
N ALA A 119 -18.99 -1.67 -4.46
CA ALA A 119 -18.28 -2.48 -5.43
C ALA A 119 -18.76 -3.95 -5.45
N GLU A 120 -19.13 -4.51 -4.30
CA GLU A 120 -19.68 -5.86 -4.18
C GLU A 120 -21.11 -6.00 -4.73
N ARG A 121 -21.87 -4.90 -4.76
CA ARG A 121 -23.21 -4.86 -5.36
C ARG A 121 -23.18 -4.72 -6.88
N ASP A 122 -22.02 -4.47 -7.49
CA ASP A 122 -21.90 -4.46 -8.95
C ASP A 122 -22.00 -5.89 -9.48
N PRO A 123 -23.00 -6.23 -10.31
CA PRO A 123 -23.16 -7.59 -10.83
C PRO A 123 -21.98 -8.06 -11.68
N ARG A 124 -21.11 -7.14 -12.14
CA ARG A 124 -19.87 -7.45 -12.87
C ARG A 124 -18.70 -7.77 -11.93
N ASN A 125 -18.83 -7.48 -10.64
CA ASN A 125 -17.80 -7.76 -9.64
C ASN A 125 -18.35 -8.69 -8.54
N THR A 126 -18.34 -9.99 -8.83
CA THR A 126 -18.79 -11.02 -7.89
C THR A 126 -17.70 -11.47 -6.91
N ASN A 127 -16.47 -10.94 -7.03
CA ASN A 127 -15.34 -11.33 -6.19
C ASN A 127 -15.06 -10.26 -5.11
N PRO A 128 -15.40 -10.49 -3.83
CA PRO A 128 -15.15 -9.54 -2.74
C PRO A 128 -13.65 -9.33 -2.43
N GLY A 129 -12.77 -10.17 -2.99
CA GLY A 129 -11.32 -9.98 -2.96
C GLY A 129 -10.78 -9.05 -4.05
N VAL A 130 -11.64 -8.49 -4.89
CA VAL A 130 -11.29 -7.60 -6.01
C VAL A 130 -12.10 -6.31 -5.88
N PHE A 131 -11.43 -5.18 -6.09
CA PHE A 131 -12.09 -3.87 -6.11
C PHE A 131 -12.40 -3.43 -7.56
N CYS A 132 -12.44 -2.13 -7.83
CA CYS A 132 -12.77 -1.61 -9.16
C CYS A 132 -11.69 -1.88 -10.23
N CYS A 133 -10.43 -2.08 -9.85
CA CYS A 133 -9.34 -2.45 -10.76
C CYS A 133 -8.17 -3.07 -10.00
N GLY A 134 -7.23 -3.70 -10.73
CA GLY A 134 -6.10 -4.40 -10.11
C GLY A 134 -5.20 -3.51 -9.23
N LYS A 135 -4.99 -2.24 -9.60
CA LYS A 135 -4.21 -1.29 -8.78
C LYS A 135 -4.88 -1.05 -7.42
N CYS A 136 -6.19 -0.78 -7.45
CA CYS A 136 -6.99 -0.59 -6.24
C CYS A 136 -7.08 -1.85 -5.38
N THR A 137 -7.17 -3.02 -6.01
CA THR A 137 -7.21 -4.31 -5.29
C THR A 137 -5.97 -4.52 -4.43
N ILE A 138 -4.78 -4.14 -4.92
CA ILE A 138 -3.54 -4.30 -4.15
C ILE A 138 -3.47 -3.32 -2.98
N GLY A 139 -3.93 -2.07 -3.14
CA GLY A 139 -4.07 -1.13 -2.04
C GLY A 139 -5.02 -1.66 -0.95
N MET A 140 -6.16 -2.21 -1.36
CA MET A 140 -7.14 -2.82 -0.46
C MET A 140 -6.57 -3.97 0.33
N TRP A 141 -5.83 -4.89 -0.30
CA TRP A 141 -5.20 -6.01 0.41
C TRP A 141 -4.23 -5.53 1.48
N ARG A 142 -3.44 -4.52 1.15
CA ARG A 142 -2.56 -3.92 2.13
C ARG A 142 -3.39 -3.31 3.26
N ASN A 143 -4.43 -2.53 2.99
CA ASN A 143 -5.21 -1.94 4.08
C ASN A 143 -5.89 -2.99 4.98
N LEU A 144 -6.38 -4.10 4.40
CA LEU A 144 -6.92 -5.26 5.13
C LEU A 144 -5.93 -5.81 6.16
N LEU A 145 -4.66 -5.97 5.77
CA LEU A 145 -3.60 -6.46 6.67
C LEU A 145 -3.30 -5.51 7.84
N SER A 146 -3.66 -4.24 7.73
CA SER A 146 -3.51 -3.28 8.84
C SER A 146 -4.71 -3.24 9.78
N GLY A 147 -5.76 -4.02 9.52
CA GLY A 147 -6.96 -4.07 10.35
C GLY A 147 -8.00 -2.98 10.08
N GLY A 148 -7.92 -2.30 8.93
CA GLY A 148 -8.85 -1.21 8.60
C GLY A 148 -10.17 -1.62 7.95
N LEU A 149 -10.33 -2.90 7.61
CA LEU A 149 -11.44 -3.39 6.78
C LEU A 149 -11.91 -4.76 7.27
N ASP A 150 -13.10 -5.18 6.85
CA ASP A 150 -13.73 -6.43 7.27
C ASP A 150 -13.33 -7.64 6.41
N ARG A 151 -13.68 -8.84 6.88
CA ARG A 151 -13.61 -10.11 6.10
C ARG A 151 -12.22 -10.39 5.50
N THR A 152 -11.15 -10.00 6.20
CA THR A 152 -9.76 -10.07 5.72
C THR A 152 -9.38 -11.41 5.10
N GLU A 153 -9.57 -12.52 5.81
CA GLU A 153 -9.19 -13.85 5.31
C GLU A 153 -9.94 -14.24 4.03
N GLU A 154 -11.25 -14.00 3.99
CA GLU A 154 -12.09 -14.31 2.82
C GLU A 154 -11.66 -13.48 1.60
N ARG A 155 -11.49 -12.17 1.79
CA ARG A 155 -11.11 -11.22 0.73
C ARG A 155 -9.74 -11.54 0.17
N LEU A 156 -8.74 -11.77 1.04
CA LEU A 156 -7.39 -12.13 0.60
C LEU A 156 -7.39 -13.48 -0.13
N THR A 157 -8.09 -14.50 0.39
CA THR A 157 -8.17 -15.82 -0.25
C THR A 157 -8.81 -15.77 -1.63
N LYS A 158 -9.94 -15.05 -1.77
CA LYS A 158 -10.60 -14.88 -3.07
C LYS A 158 -9.83 -13.97 -4.02
N GLY A 159 -9.14 -12.97 -3.47
CA GLY A 159 -8.28 -12.05 -4.21
C GLY A 159 -7.06 -12.76 -4.80
N LEU A 160 -6.37 -13.61 -4.03
CA LEU A 160 -5.23 -14.39 -4.50
C LEU A 160 -5.60 -15.38 -5.60
N ARG A 161 -6.80 -15.99 -5.53
CA ARG A 161 -7.33 -16.80 -6.63
C ARG A 161 -7.55 -15.98 -7.91
N TRP A 162 -8.05 -14.76 -7.77
CA TRP A 162 -8.17 -13.86 -8.92
C TRP A 162 -6.80 -13.46 -9.47
N LEU A 163 -5.82 -13.12 -8.61
CA LEU A 163 -4.47 -12.79 -9.04
C LEU A 163 -3.81 -13.95 -9.82
N HIS A 164 -4.02 -15.19 -9.39
CA HIS A 164 -3.59 -16.37 -10.13
C HIS A 164 -4.12 -16.38 -11.58
N SER A 165 -5.39 -16.02 -11.79
CA SER A 165 -5.98 -15.90 -13.13
C SER A 165 -5.41 -14.72 -13.95
N MET A 166 -4.74 -13.77 -13.30
CA MET A 166 -4.11 -12.61 -13.94
C MET A 166 -2.67 -12.87 -14.39
N ARG A 167 -2.10 -14.05 -14.13
CA ARG A 167 -0.75 -14.42 -14.59
C ARG A 167 -0.64 -14.28 -16.10
N ASN A 168 0.45 -13.69 -16.58
CA ASN A 168 0.66 -13.40 -18.00
C ASN A 168 1.64 -14.37 -18.70
N GLY A 169 2.03 -15.45 -18.01
CA GLY A 169 3.04 -16.41 -18.47
C GLY A 169 4.50 -15.96 -18.30
N SER A 170 4.78 -14.69 -18.00
CA SER A 170 6.15 -14.13 -17.91
C SER A 170 6.65 -13.92 -16.47
N GLY A 171 6.06 -14.59 -15.48
CA GLY A 171 6.31 -14.33 -14.07
C GLY A 171 5.83 -12.94 -13.61
N LYS A 172 4.77 -12.42 -14.24
CA LYS A 172 4.12 -11.14 -13.93
C LYS A 172 2.59 -11.29 -14.03
N TRP A 173 1.87 -10.27 -13.59
CA TRP A 173 0.42 -10.25 -13.67
C TRP A 173 -0.08 -9.09 -14.55
N ASN A 174 -1.11 -9.36 -15.34
CA ASN A 174 -1.70 -8.38 -16.25
C ASN A 174 -2.42 -7.27 -15.47
N ARG A 175 -2.19 -6.00 -15.83
CA ARG A 175 -2.88 -4.82 -15.26
C ARG A 175 -2.62 -4.56 -13.77
N LEU A 176 -1.64 -5.22 -13.16
CA LEU A 176 -1.21 -4.94 -11.78
C LEU A 176 0.19 -4.30 -11.74
N PRO A 177 0.44 -3.34 -10.82
CA PRO A 177 1.77 -2.80 -10.58
C PRO A 177 2.66 -3.88 -9.98
N PHE A 178 3.74 -4.27 -10.66
CA PHE A 178 4.51 -5.46 -10.32
C PHE A 178 5.11 -5.38 -8.92
N TRP A 179 5.83 -4.31 -8.61
CA TRP A 179 6.55 -4.21 -7.34
C TRP A 179 5.62 -4.01 -6.17
N TYR A 180 4.57 -3.20 -6.34
CA TYR A 180 3.56 -3.00 -5.33
C TYR A 180 2.75 -4.28 -5.06
N THR A 181 2.51 -5.11 -6.09
CA THR A 181 1.92 -6.45 -5.91
C THR A 181 2.84 -7.35 -5.10
N VAL A 182 4.14 -7.41 -5.43
CA VAL A 182 5.13 -8.19 -4.66
C VAL A 182 5.17 -7.72 -3.21
N LEU A 183 5.14 -6.40 -2.98
CA LEU A 183 5.13 -5.83 -1.63
C LEU A 183 3.89 -6.27 -0.84
N ALA A 184 2.72 -6.33 -1.45
CA ALA A 184 1.52 -6.88 -0.80
C ALA A 184 1.65 -8.38 -0.53
N LEU A 185 2.11 -9.17 -1.51
CA LEU A 185 2.27 -10.63 -1.36
C LEU A 185 3.26 -11.00 -0.25
N ASP A 186 4.34 -10.24 -0.11
CA ASP A 186 5.35 -10.43 0.93
C ASP A 186 4.81 -10.13 2.35
N GLU A 187 3.73 -9.36 2.47
CA GLU A 187 3.06 -9.10 3.75
C GLU A 187 1.91 -10.08 4.04
N ILE A 188 1.36 -10.75 3.03
CA ILE A 188 0.25 -11.70 3.20
C ILE A 188 0.78 -13.05 3.67
N ASP A 189 0.43 -13.44 4.89
CA ASP A 189 0.79 -14.75 5.45
C ASP A 189 -0.20 -15.85 5.07
N LEU A 190 -0.29 -16.15 3.77
CA LEU A 190 -1.09 -17.25 3.22
C LEU A 190 -0.24 -18.09 2.26
N PRO A 191 -0.38 -19.42 2.24
CA PRO A 191 0.34 -20.27 1.28
C PRO A 191 0.07 -19.90 -0.18
N ALA A 192 -1.12 -19.37 -0.48
CA ALA A 192 -1.45 -18.89 -1.81
C ALA A 192 -0.62 -17.66 -2.22
N ALA A 193 -0.23 -16.79 -1.28
CA ALA A 193 0.65 -15.66 -1.56
C ALA A 193 2.08 -16.14 -1.89
N GLN A 194 2.60 -17.11 -1.13
CA GLN A 194 3.90 -17.75 -1.42
C GLN A 194 3.94 -18.37 -2.82
N LYS A 195 2.86 -19.03 -3.26
CA LYS A 195 2.74 -19.57 -4.63
C LYS A 195 2.82 -18.48 -5.71
N GLU A 196 2.28 -17.29 -5.44
CA GLU A 196 2.37 -16.15 -6.36
C GLU A 196 3.78 -15.51 -6.32
N ILE A 197 4.44 -15.46 -5.16
CA ILE A 197 5.87 -15.08 -5.07
C ILE A 197 6.74 -16.06 -5.86
N HIS A 198 6.50 -17.37 -5.71
CA HIS A 198 7.21 -18.41 -6.46
C HIS A 198 7.04 -18.23 -7.98
N TYR A 199 5.82 -17.92 -8.43
CA TYR A 199 5.55 -17.61 -9.83
C TYR A 199 6.36 -16.41 -10.35
N ALA A 200 6.61 -15.40 -9.51
CA ALA A 200 7.41 -14.22 -9.85
C ALA A 200 8.93 -14.41 -9.59
N ALA A 201 9.37 -15.57 -9.07
CA ALA A 201 10.72 -15.77 -8.53
C ALA A 201 11.83 -15.38 -9.52
N ALA A 202 11.73 -15.80 -10.79
CA ALA A 202 12.75 -15.47 -11.79
C ALA A 202 12.95 -13.95 -11.99
N SER A 203 11.88 -13.14 -11.87
CA SER A 203 11.98 -11.68 -11.92
C SER A 203 12.58 -11.11 -10.64
N LEU A 204 12.25 -11.68 -9.49
CA LEU A 204 12.78 -11.28 -8.19
C LEU A 204 14.28 -11.60 -8.09
N GLU A 205 14.72 -12.78 -8.55
CA GLU A 205 16.13 -13.18 -8.53
C GLU A 205 17.01 -12.25 -9.35
N ARG A 206 16.53 -11.85 -10.54
CA ARG A 206 17.24 -10.86 -11.38
C ARG A 206 17.38 -9.53 -10.67
N ALA A 207 16.35 -9.07 -9.97
CA ALA A 207 16.39 -7.83 -9.22
C ALA A 207 17.27 -7.92 -7.98
N ALA A 208 17.23 -9.04 -7.24
CA ALA A 208 18.06 -9.29 -6.07
C ALA A 208 19.55 -9.27 -6.42
N LYS A 209 19.94 -9.82 -7.57
CA LYS A 209 21.32 -9.87 -8.08
C LYS A 209 21.83 -8.54 -8.63
N LYS A 210 20.96 -7.55 -8.85
CA LYS A 210 21.36 -6.29 -9.46
C LYS A 210 22.27 -5.52 -8.49
N LYS A 211 23.53 -5.30 -8.86
CA LYS A 211 24.42 -4.47 -8.04
C LYS A 211 23.95 -3.02 -8.08
N PRO A 212 24.01 -2.28 -6.96
CA PRO A 212 23.78 -0.86 -6.99
C PRO A 212 24.72 -0.22 -8.00
N ALA A 213 24.18 0.43 -9.02
CA ALA A 213 25.01 1.27 -9.87
C ALA A 213 25.56 2.40 -8.98
N GLY A 214 26.89 2.49 -8.85
CA GLY A 214 27.56 3.30 -7.82
C GLY A 214 26.92 4.68 -7.59
N GLY A 215 26.70 5.01 -6.31
CA GLY A 215 26.33 6.35 -5.81
C GLY A 215 24.97 6.94 -6.18
N ASN A 216 24.34 6.51 -7.29
CA ASN A 216 23.20 7.22 -7.89
C ASN A 216 21.91 6.39 -8.00
N GLU A 217 21.78 5.29 -7.24
CA GLU A 217 20.50 4.56 -7.21
C GLU A 217 19.44 5.30 -6.40
N SER A 218 18.28 5.51 -7.03
CA SER A 218 17.10 6.03 -6.33
C SER A 218 16.71 5.10 -5.17
N ASP A 219 16.22 5.66 -4.06
CA ASP A 219 15.74 4.87 -2.92
C ASP A 219 14.75 3.76 -3.31
N ALA A 220 13.91 4.01 -4.32
CA ALA A 220 12.98 3.01 -4.84
C ALA A 220 13.68 1.78 -5.42
N ALA A 221 14.84 1.92 -6.07
CA ALA A 221 15.62 0.80 -6.59
C ALA A 221 16.17 -0.06 -5.46
N ILE A 222 16.75 0.59 -4.45
CA ILE A 222 17.24 -0.06 -3.23
C ILE A 222 16.11 -0.83 -2.53
N ARG A 223 14.94 -0.19 -2.37
CA ARG A 223 13.75 -0.83 -1.78
C ARG A 223 13.26 -2.03 -2.58
N ARG A 224 13.24 -1.95 -3.92
CA ARG A 224 12.85 -3.08 -4.79
C ARG A 224 13.83 -4.25 -4.67
N GLN A 225 15.13 -3.98 -4.60
CA GLN A 225 16.13 -5.01 -4.39
C GLN A 225 15.95 -5.70 -3.03
N ALA A 226 15.82 -4.91 -1.95
CA ALA A 226 15.59 -5.43 -0.60
C ALA A 226 14.29 -6.25 -0.52
N LEU A 227 13.21 -5.75 -1.14
CA LEU A 227 11.95 -6.48 -1.24
C LEU A 227 12.10 -7.80 -2.00
N ALA A 228 12.85 -7.82 -3.11
CA ALA A 228 13.07 -9.04 -3.87
C ALA A 228 13.81 -10.10 -3.04
N VAL A 229 14.85 -9.70 -2.30
CA VAL A 229 15.59 -10.59 -1.39
C VAL A 229 14.67 -11.15 -0.31
N ARG A 230 13.90 -10.28 0.35
CA ARG A 230 12.98 -10.67 1.43
C ARG A 230 11.88 -11.60 0.94
N ALA A 231 11.25 -11.28 -0.18
CA ALA A 231 10.20 -12.11 -0.77
C ALA A 231 10.71 -13.50 -1.17
N LEU A 232 11.92 -13.58 -1.75
CA LEU A 232 12.54 -14.87 -2.09
C LEU A 232 12.88 -15.71 -0.86
N ALA A 233 13.21 -15.10 0.28
CA ALA A 233 13.47 -15.81 1.52
C ALA A 233 12.22 -16.46 2.13
N ARG A 234 11.03 -16.20 1.57
CA ARG A 234 9.76 -16.85 1.96
C ARG A 234 9.46 -18.13 1.15
N LEU A 235 10.30 -18.47 0.18
CA LEU A 235 10.19 -19.69 -0.64
C LEU A 235 10.99 -20.83 -0.01
#